data_AF-A0A4R6VEP4-F1
#
_entry.id   AF-A0A4R6VEP4-F1
#
_cell.length_a   1.000
_cell.length_b   1.000
_cell.length_c   1.000
_cell.angle_alpha   90.00
_cell.angle_beta   90.00
_cell.angle_gamma   90.00
#
_symmetry.space_group_name_H-M   'P 1'
#
loop_
_entity.id
_entity.type
_entity.pdbx_description
1 polymer ?
#
loop_
_entity_poly.entity_id
_entity_poly.type
_entity_poly.pdbx_seq_one_letter_code
_entity_poly.pdbx_strand_id
1 'polypeptide(L)'
;MTLNERTATAPTFYDVAEVAAMFKMSRMTVYRAINSGELRAIRIRGRLLIPAAVIDGLVEEATAERSDGDSAMLDVLRGGRS
;
A
#
# COMPACT_ATOMS: atom_id res chain seq x y z
N MET A 1 -30.65 -1.88 21.47
CA MET A 1 -30.40 -2.72 20.28
C MET A 1 -29.10 -2.24 19.65
N THR A 2 -27.96 -2.51 20.31
CA THR A 2 -26.63 -2.08 19.84
C THR A 2 -26.14 -3.10 18.85
N LEU A 3 -26.06 -2.68 17.59
CA LEU A 3 -25.63 -3.45 16.43
C LEU A 3 -24.23 -4.01 16.68
N ASN A 4 -24.06 -5.33 16.55
CA ASN A 4 -22.78 -6.03 16.57
C ASN A 4 -21.66 -5.20 15.92
N GLU A 5 -20.84 -4.58 16.76
CA GLU A 5 -19.47 -4.21 16.47
C GLU A 5 -18.70 -5.51 16.20
N ARG A 6 -18.94 -6.11 15.03
CA ARG A 6 -18.02 -7.09 14.49
C ARG A 6 -16.72 -6.33 14.36
N THR A 7 -15.80 -6.56 15.28
CA THR A 7 -14.39 -6.23 15.11
C THR A 7 -14.01 -6.78 13.76
N ALA A 8 -14.06 -5.94 12.73
CA ALA A 8 -13.78 -6.32 11.37
C ALA A 8 -12.27 -6.49 11.34
N THR A 9 -11.82 -7.66 11.79
CA THR A 9 -10.45 -8.11 11.59
C THR A 9 -10.18 -7.89 10.12
N ALA A 10 -9.23 -7.00 9.83
CA ALA A 10 -8.89 -6.65 8.46
C ALA A 10 -8.73 -7.96 7.67
N PRO A 11 -9.43 -8.12 6.53
CA PRO A 11 -9.42 -9.38 5.82
C PRO A 11 -7.97 -9.75 5.50
N THR A 12 -7.59 -10.97 5.86
CA THR A 12 -6.20 -11.44 5.73
C THR A 12 -5.75 -11.51 4.26
N PHE A 13 -6.71 -11.63 3.35
CA PHE A 13 -6.49 -11.74 1.92
C PHE A 13 -7.50 -10.89 1.15
N TYR A 14 -7.03 -10.26 0.10
CA TYR A 14 -7.81 -9.47 -0.85
C TYR A 14 -7.72 -10.10 -2.24
N ASP A 15 -8.77 -9.98 -3.04
CA ASP A 15 -8.69 -10.32 -4.46
C ASP A 15 -8.14 -9.16 -5.31
N VAL A 16 -7.90 -9.44 -6.59
CA VAL A 16 -7.37 -8.44 -7.53
C VAL A 16 -8.31 -7.25 -7.71
N ALA A 17 -9.63 -7.45 -7.62
CA ALA A 17 -10.61 -6.39 -7.80
C ALA A 17 -10.67 -5.46 -6.57
N GLU A 18 -10.60 -6.02 -5.36
CA GLU A 18 -10.51 -5.30 -4.10
C GLU A 18 -9.23 -4.46 -4.05
N VAL A 19 -8.09 -5.04 -4.40
CA VAL A 19 -6.82 -4.32 -4.47
C VAL A 19 -6.88 -3.20 -5.51
N ALA A 20 -7.42 -3.47 -6.70
CA ALA A 20 -7.58 -2.45 -7.73
C ALA A 20 -8.43 -1.27 -7.24
N ALA A 21 -9.53 -1.53 -6.52
CA ALA A 21 -10.36 -0.50 -5.94
C ALA A 21 -9.63 0.29 -4.83
N MET A 22 -8.89 -0.38 -3.96
CA MET A 22 -8.13 0.25 -2.87
C MET A 22 -7.05 1.19 -3.41
N PHE A 23 -6.27 0.74 -4.40
CA PHE A 23 -5.21 1.54 -5.00
C PHE A 23 -5.70 2.52 -6.08
N LYS A 24 -7.01 2.53 -6.39
CA LYS A 24 -7.61 3.30 -7.51
C LYS A 24 -6.94 3.00 -8.86
N MET A 25 -6.60 1.74 -9.09
CA MET A 25 -5.93 1.26 -10.30
C MET A 25 -6.85 0.37 -11.14
N SER A 26 -6.50 0.18 -12.42
CA SER A 26 -7.11 -0.85 -13.24
C SER A 26 -6.70 -2.24 -12.76
N ARG A 27 -7.60 -3.23 -12.88
CA ARG A 27 -7.27 -4.65 -12.67
C ARG A 27 -6.06 -5.08 -13.50
N MET A 28 -5.91 -4.54 -14.71
CA MET A 28 -4.77 -4.82 -15.59
C MET A 28 -3.45 -4.35 -14.98
N THR A 29 -3.44 -3.18 -14.32
CA THR A 29 -2.27 -2.66 -13.62
C THR A 29 -1.88 -3.58 -12.46
N VAL A 30 -2.88 -4.04 -11.68
CA VAL A 30 -2.63 -4.99 -10.60
C VAL A 30 -2.09 -6.31 -11.13
N TYR A 31 -2.66 -6.86 -12.22
CA TYR A 31 -2.12 -8.05 -12.88
C TYR A 31 -0.67 -7.86 -13.36
N ARG A 32 -0.35 -6.68 -13.92
CA ARG A 32 1.01 -6.35 -14.34
C ARG A 32 1.96 -6.28 -13.15
N ALA A 33 1.57 -5.64 -12.05
CA ALA A 33 2.38 -5.57 -10.83
C ALA A 33 2.65 -6.96 -10.25
N ILE A 34 1.64 -7.85 -10.27
CA ILE A 34 1.81 -9.24 -9.87
C ILE A 34 2.81 -9.98 -10.79
N ASN A 35 2.68 -9.79 -12.10
CA ASN A 35 3.55 -10.46 -13.06
C ASN A 35 4.98 -9.89 -13.10
N SER A 36 5.14 -8.60 -12.76
CA SER A 36 6.42 -7.91 -12.58
C SER A 36 7.15 -8.35 -11.31
N GLY A 37 6.41 -8.88 -10.33
CA GLY A 37 6.93 -9.26 -9.01
C GLY A 37 6.87 -8.14 -7.98
N GLU A 38 6.40 -6.95 -8.36
CA GLU A 38 6.16 -5.81 -7.46
C GLU A 38 5.09 -6.13 -6.41
N LEU A 39 4.10 -6.95 -6.78
CA LEU A 39 3.00 -7.30 -5.88
C LEU A 39 2.90 -8.81 -5.69
N ARG A 40 3.19 -9.29 -4.48
CA ARG A 40 3.13 -10.73 -4.18
C ARG A 40 1.69 -11.21 -4.05
N ALA A 41 1.31 -12.13 -4.92
CA ALA A 41 -0.01 -12.78 -4.91
C ALA A 41 0.11 -14.30 -4.83
N ILE A 42 -0.87 -14.93 -4.18
CA ILE A 42 -1.03 -16.37 -4.01
C ILE A 42 -2.14 -16.85 -4.95
N ARG A 43 -1.87 -17.87 -5.76
CA ARG A 43 -2.88 -18.44 -6.67
C ARG A 43 -3.50 -19.70 -6.05
N ILE A 44 -4.79 -19.64 -5.72
CA ILE A 44 -5.55 -20.77 -5.16
C ILE A 44 -6.74 -21.07 -6.08
N ARG A 45 -6.79 -22.30 -6.62
CA ARG A 45 -7.89 -22.78 -7.51
C ARG A 45 -8.26 -21.80 -8.64
N GLY A 46 -7.25 -21.13 -9.22
CA GLY A 46 -7.45 -20.17 -10.32
C GLY A 46 -7.79 -18.74 -9.90
N ARG A 47 -7.89 -18.46 -8.59
CA ARG A 47 -8.06 -17.10 -8.06
C ARG A 47 -6.73 -16.60 -7.51
N LEU A 48 -6.46 -15.31 -7.73
CA LEU A 48 -5.30 -14.62 -7.16
C LEU A 48 -5.73 -13.89 -5.90
N LEU A 49 -5.02 -14.16 -4.81
CA LEU A 49 -5.23 -13.62 -3.49
C LEU A 49 -3.98 -12.88 -3.04
N ILE A 50 -4.15 -11.65 -2.61
CA ILE A 50 -3.10 -10.76 -2.16
C ILE A 50 -3.18 -10.70 -0.63
N PRO A 51 -2.11 -11.05 0.11
CA PRO A 51 -2.11 -10.93 1.56
C PRO A 51 -2.18 -9.45 1.98
N ALA A 52 -2.93 -9.15 3.05
CA ALA A 52 -3.00 -7.80 3.61
C ALA A 52 -1.62 -7.24 3.99
N ALA A 53 -0.73 -8.10 4.52
CA ALA A 53 0.64 -7.72 4.90
C ALA A 53 1.47 -7.16 3.73
N VAL A 54 1.19 -7.57 2.49
CA VAL A 54 1.89 -7.05 1.30
C VAL A 54 1.44 -5.62 1.01
N ILE A 55 0.15 -5.34 1.19
CA ILE A 55 -0.43 -4.01 0.99
C ILE A 55 0.08 -3.06 2.06
N ASP A 56 0.07 -3.50 3.32
CA ASP A 56 0.54 -2.72 4.46
C ASP A 56 2.02 -2.32 4.29
N GLY A 57 2.87 -3.28 3.89
CA GLY A 57 4.28 -3.01 3.58
C GLY A 57 4.48 -2.00 2.44
N LEU A 58 3.68 -2.08 1.37
CA LEU A 58 3.73 -1.10 0.27
C LEU A 58 3.33 0.31 0.71
N VAL A 59 2.34 0.43 1.60
CA VAL A 59 1.89 1.71 2.13
C VAL A 59 2.94 2.30 3.09
N GLU A 60 3.52 1.48 3.94
CA GLU A 60 4.61 1.87 4.84
C GLU A 60 5.83 2.35 4.05
N GLU A 61 6.25 1.61 3.02
CA GLU A 61 7.38 2.00 2.15
C GLU A 61 7.11 3.35 1.48
N ALA A 62 5.95 3.50 0.83
CA ALA A 62 5.57 4.75 0.15
C ALA A 62 5.43 5.95 1.11
N THR A 63 5.11 5.70 2.37
CA THR A 63 5.00 6.76 3.40
C THR A 63 6.37 7.09 4.00
N ALA A 64 7.25 6.10 4.16
CA ALA A 64 8.61 6.27 4.65
C ALA A 64 9.48 7.07 3.66
N GLU A 65 9.39 6.79 2.37
CA GLU A 65 10.14 7.51 1.32
C GLU A 65 9.88 9.02 1.30
N ARG A 66 8.73 9.47 1.81
CA ARG A 66 8.37 10.89 1.87
C ARG A 66 9.09 11.65 3.01
N SER A 67 9.67 10.94 3.97
CA SER A 67 10.27 11.55 5.17
C SER A 67 11.75 11.89 5.02
N ASP A 68 12.46 11.30 4.05
CA ASP A 68 13.89 11.59 3.80
C ASP A 68 14.13 12.84 2.92
N GLY A 69 13.09 13.41 2.31
CA GLY A 69 13.22 14.51 1.35
C GLY A 69 13.02 15.93 1.89
N ASP A 70 12.45 16.12 3.09
CA ASP A 70 12.02 17.45 3.57
C ASP A 70 13.03 18.14 4.51
N SER A 71 14.04 17.41 5.00
CA SER A 71 15.03 17.95 5.94
C SER A 71 16.13 18.81 5.29
N ALA A 72 16.24 18.82 3.95
CA ALA A 72 17.27 19.59 3.24
C ALA A 72 16.92 21.06 2.95
N MET A 73 15.67 21.52 3.19
CA MET A 73 15.30 22.92 2.92
C MET A 73 15.43 23.85 4.14
N LEU A 74 15.51 23.31 5.36
CA LEU A 74 15.56 24.11 6.58
C LEU A 74 16.98 24.61 6.96
N ASP A 75 18.04 24.12 6.32
CA ASP A 75 19.42 24.52 6.62
C ASP A 75 19.86 25.82 5.90
N VAL A 76 19.14 26.24 4.85
CA VAL A 76 19.49 27.45 4.05
C VAL A 76 19.12 28.76 4.76
N LEU A 77 18.25 28.75 5.77
CA LEU A 77 17.76 29.97 6.44
C LEU A 77 18.63 30.44 7.63
N ARG A 78 19.72 29.74 7.98
CA ARG A 78 20.54 30.07 9.17
C ARG A 78 21.97 30.55 8.89
N GLY A 79 22.36 30.73 7.63
CA GLY A 79 23.75 31.09 7.28
C GLY A 79 23.87 32.24 6.29
N GLY A 80 23.82 33.49 6.76
CA GLY A 80 23.91 34.64 5.85
C GLY A 80 24.20 36.00 6.48
N ARG A 81 25.32 36.08 7.22
CA ARG A 81 26.28 37.20 7.29
C ARG A 81 25.80 38.62 7.67
N SER A 82 26.16 38.98 8.91
CA SER A 82 26.65 40.33 9.29
C SER A 82 27.87 40.75 8.46
#